data_AF-A0A7S1YF55-F1
#
_entry.id   AF-A0A7S1YF55-F1
#
_cell.length_a   1.000
_cell.length_b   1.000
_cell.length_c   1.000
_cell.angle_alpha   90.00
_cell.angle_beta   90.00
_cell.angle_gamma   90.00
#
_symmetry.space_group_name_H-M   'P 1'
#
loop_
_entity.id
_entity.type
_entity.pdbx_description
1 polymer ?
#
loop_
_entity_poly.entity_id
_entity_poly.type
_entity_poly.pdbx_seq_one_letter_code
_entity_poly.pdbx_strand_id
1 'polypeptide(L)'
;IPAAYPGPPSHVGAIIENVQRVWLAGNKLPMFYYHIPAVTRVAIPILDIVNGLADAGIPLAGIKFVEDNLDAFAILQTMYPDMLAYWAPDPKAAAVPFGADKFVLAEVYKAPFVRAMLRETLAGNFSGARYWSSLYDDVAAAEELAAGRDVEALLNCDVGPPLLPSLASTAAQKEAQAQALRDMNFFDYVNK
;
A
#
# COMPACT_ATOMS: atom_id res chain seq x y z
N ILE A 1 -3.75 8.40 -9.20
CA ILE A 1 -2.96 7.43 -9.99
C ILE A 1 -2.72 8.07 -11.34
N PRO A 2 -1.47 8.21 -11.80
CA PRO A 2 -1.21 8.73 -13.14
C PRO A 2 -1.75 7.78 -14.21
N ALA A 3 -2.21 8.32 -15.33
CA ALA A 3 -2.67 7.51 -16.46
C ALA A 3 -1.49 6.69 -17.03
N ALA A 4 -1.68 5.37 -17.18
CA ALA A 4 -0.64 4.46 -17.69
C ALA A 4 -0.79 4.12 -19.19
N TYR A 5 -1.89 4.58 -19.83
CA TYR A 5 -2.23 4.31 -21.23
C TYR A 5 -2.53 5.63 -21.96
N PRO A 6 -2.14 5.84 -23.23
CA PRO A 6 -1.46 4.91 -24.17
C PRO A 6 0.03 4.66 -23.87
N GLY A 7 0.58 5.34 -22.87
CA GLY A 7 1.89 5.10 -22.27
C GLY A 7 2.05 5.95 -21.01
N PRO A 8 3.06 5.68 -20.17
CA PRO A 8 3.29 6.50 -18.99
C PRO A 8 3.71 7.93 -19.41
N PRO A 9 3.20 8.98 -18.75
CA PRO A 9 3.69 10.34 -18.96
C PRO A 9 5.20 10.42 -18.70
N SER A 10 5.93 11.02 -19.64
CA SER A 10 7.37 11.26 -19.54
C SER A 10 7.72 12.62 -18.96
N HIS A 11 6.74 13.52 -18.78
CA HIS A 11 6.93 14.87 -18.28
C HIS A 11 5.93 15.20 -17.17
N VAL A 12 6.41 15.90 -16.14
CA VAL A 12 5.61 16.27 -14.96
C VAL A 12 4.40 17.12 -15.33
N GLY A 13 4.50 17.99 -16.33
CA GLY A 13 3.40 18.82 -16.82
C GLY A 13 2.17 18.02 -17.26
N ALA A 14 2.39 16.87 -17.90
CA ALA A 14 1.29 15.99 -18.32
C ALA A 14 0.56 15.35 -17.12
N ILE A 15 1.29 15.06 -16.03
CA ILE A 15 0.69 14.59 -14.78
C ILE A 15 -0.13 15.70 -14.14
N ILE A 16 0.43 16.90 -14.03
CA ILE A 16 -0.23 18.06 -13.42
C ILE A 16 -1.54 18.37 -14.17
N GLU A 17 -1.50 18.41 -15.50
CA GLU A 17 -2.69 18.64 -16.32
C GLU A 17 -3.76 17.56 -16.11
N ASN A 18 -3.36 16.28 -16.10
CA ASN A 18 -4.29 15.18 -15.85
C ASN A 18 -4.94 15.29 -14.46
N VAL A 19 -4.13 15.52 -13.43
CA VAL A 19 -4.57 15.67 -12.05
C VAL A 19 -5.49 16.88 -11.89
N GLN A 20 -5.19 18.01 -12.54
CA GLN A 20 -6.03 19.21 -12.55
C GLN A 20 -7.42 18.93 -13.12
N ARG A 21 -7.49 18.21 -14.25
CA ARG A 21 -8.77 17.83 -14.87
C ARG A 21 -9.61 16.97 -13.93
N VAL A 22 -9.00 16.00 -13.25
CA VAL A 22 -9.68 15.15 -12.26
C VAL A 22 -10.16 15.97 -11.06
N TRP A 23 -9.30 16.84 -10.53
CA TRP A 23 -9.65 17.69 -9.39
C TRP A 23 -10.81 18.65 -9.69
N LEU A 24 -10.83 19.26 -10.87
CA LEU A 24 -11.93 20.12 -11.31
C LEU A 24 -13.23 19.32 -11.50
N ALA A 25 -13.15 18.14 -12.13
CA ALA A 25 -14.31 17.26 -12.30
C ALA A 25 -14.87 16.76 -10.96
N GLY A 26 -13.99 16.54 -9.97
CA GLY A 26 -14.36 16.20 -8.60
C GLY A 26 -14.82 17.40 -7.75
N ASN A 27 -15.18 18.53 -8.36
CA ASN A 27 -15.61 19.76 -7.67
C ASN A 27 -14.61 20.24 -6.60
N LYS A 28 -13.31 20.15 -6.93
CA LYS A 28 -12.20 20.58 -6.07
C LYS A 28 -12.16 19.91 -4.69
N LEU A 29 -12.71 18.70 -4.57
CA LEU A 29 -12.61 17.91 -3.33
C LEU A 29 -11.13 17.68 -2.94
N PRO A 30 -10.84 17.47 -1.64
CA PRO A 30 -9.52 17.09 -1.17
C PRO A 30 -9.03 15.84 -1.91
N MET A 31 -7.82 15.91 -2.47
CA MET A 31 -7.31 14.90 -3.38
C MET A 31 -6.12 14.15 -2.81
N PHE A 32 -6.10 12.84 -3.02
CA PHE A 32 -4.95 12.00 -2.73
C PHE A 32 -4.23 11.61 -4.02
N TYR A 33 -2.91 11.81 -4.06
CA TYR A 33 -2.10 11.25 -5.13
C TYR A 33 -1.69 9.82 -4.76
N TYR A 34 -1.90 8.88 -5.67
CA TYR A 34 -1.47 7.50 -5.48
C TYR A 34 -0.24 7.27 -6.36
N HIS A 35 0.91 7.25 -5.70
CA HIS A 35 2.23 7.06 -6.28
C HIS A 35 2.60 5.58 -6.25
N ILE A 36 2.66 4.94 -7.42
CA ILE A 36 2.97 3.51 -7.57
C ILE A 36 3.75 3.28 -8.88
N PRO A 37 5.01 3.73 -8.95
CA PRO A 37 5.81 3.70 -10.18
C PRO A 37 6.03 2.27 -10.71
N ALA A 38 6.14 1.27 -9.84
CA ALA A 38 6.30 -0.13 -10.24
C ALA A 38 5.15 -0.67 -11.13
N VAL A 39 3.92 -0.17 -10.91
CA VAL A 39 2.74 -0.57 -11.71
C VAL A 39 2.49 0.40 -12.86
N THR A 40 2.57 1.70 -12.59
CA THR A 40 2.24 2.74 -13.59
C THR A 40 3.35 2.99 -14.61
N ARG A 41 4.58 2.59 -14.28
CA ARG A 41 5.81 2.87 -15.05
C ARG A 41 6.13 4.35 -15.23
N VAL A 42 5.53 5.20 -14.39
CA VAL A 42 5.83 6.63 -14.36
C VAL A 42 7.12 6.85 -13.58
N ALA A 43 8.20 7.12 -14.31
CA ALA A 43 9.54 7.33 -13.75
C ALA A 43 9.81 8.80 -13.35
N ILE A 44 8.78 9.53 -12.94
CA ILE A 44 8.91 10.93 -12.52
C ILE A 44 9.02 10.96 -10.99
N PRO A 45 10.03 11.64 -10.42
CA PRO A 45 10.18 11.77 -8.98
C PRO A 45 8.92 12.37 -8.34
N ILE A 46 8.49 11.77 -7.23
CA ILE A 46 7.30 12.23 -6.51
C ILE A 46 7.41 13.68 -6.04
N LEU A 47 8.61 14.14 -5.67
CA LEU A 47 8.85 15.52 -5.27
C LEU A 47 8.57 16.50 -6.43
N ASP A 48 8.95 16.16 -7.66
CA ASP A 48 8.67 17.00 -8.83
C ASP A 48 7.17 17.12 -9.08
N ILE A 49 6.43 16.02 -8.90
CA ILE A 49 4.97 15.98 -9.06
C ILE A 49 4.30 16.88 -8.02
N VAL A 50 4.68 16.73 -6.75
CA VAL A 50 4.05 17.48 -5.65
C VAL A 50 4.37 18.97 -5.74
N ASN A 51 5.62 19.33 -6.03
CA ASN A 51 6.01 20.72 -6.29
C ASN A 51 5.19 21.31 -7.44
N GLY A 52 5.12 20.62 -8.58
CA GLY A 52 4.39 21.12 -9.73
C GLY A 52 2.87 21.23 -9.51
N LEU A 53 2.27 20.35 -8.70
CA LEU A 53 0.86 20.48 -8.30
C LEU A 53 0.64 21.67 -7.36
N ALA A 54 1.55 21.90 -6.41
CA ALA A 54 1.50 23.05 -5.52
C ALA A 54 1.63 24.37 -6.31
N ASP A 55 2.58 24.45 -7.25
CA ASP A 55 2.76 25.60 -8.14
C ASP A 55 1.53 25.88 -9.01
N ALA A 56 0.81 24.83 -9.41
CA ALA A 56 -0.45 24.93 -10.15
C ALA A 56 -1.67 25.28 -9.26
N GLY A 57 -1.48 25.46 -7.95
CA GLY A 57 -2.57 25.77 -7.00
C GLY A 57 -3.51 24.59 -6.72
N ILE A 58 -2.99 23.36 -6.82
CA ILE A 58 -3.74 22.11 -6.61
C ILE A 58 -3.22 21.45 -5.32
N PRO A 59 -3.73 21.84 -4.14
CA PRO A 59 -3.27 21.27 -2.89
C PRO A 59 -3.70 19.79 -2.78
N LEU A 60 -2.75 18.92 -2.45
CA LEU A 60 -3.03 17.54 -2.12
C LEU A 60 -3.38 17.41 -0.63
N ALA A 61 -4.42 16.64 -0.33
CA ALA A 61 -4.73 16.22 1.03
C ALA A 61 -3.76 15.15 1.53
N GLY A 62 -3.19 14.37 0.61
CA GLY A 62 -2.23 13.35 0.96
C GLY A 62 -1.70 12.54 -0.21
N ILE A 63 -0.83 11.60 0.12
CA ILE A 63 -0.20 10.68 -0.83
C ILE A 63 -0.27 9.27 -0.28
N LYS A 64 -0.72 8.33 -1.12
CA LYS A 64 -0.44 6.90 -0.92
C LYS A 64 0.89 6.61 -1.62
N PHE A 65 1.94 6.41 -0.83
CA PHE A 65 3.31 6.25 -1.29
C PHE A 65 3.64 4.76 -1.40
N VAL A 66 3.86 4.27 -2.63
CA VAL A 66 4.10 2.86 -2.94
C VAL A 66 5.35 2.74 -3.81
N GLU A 67 6.47 3.15 -3.22
CA GLU A 67 7.82 3.09 -3.78
C GLU A 67 8.80 2.90 -2.63
N ASP A 68 9.90 2.17 -2.85
CA ASP A 68 10.87 1.82 -1.80
C ASP A 68 11.87 2.95 -1.49
N ASN A 69 11.57 4.18 -1.93
CA ASN A 69 12.43 5.35 -1.75
C ASN A 69 12.12 6.08 -0.44
N LEU A 70 12.73 5.61 0.64
CA LEU A 70 12.58 6.16 1.99
C LEU A 70 13.06 7.62 2.11
N ASP A 71 14.09 8.01 1.36
CA ASP A 71 14.60 9.39 1.37
C ASP A 71 13.56 10.35 0.80
N ALA A 72 12.98 10.02 -0.36
CA ALA A 72 11.91 10.82 -0.95
C ALA A 72 10.69 10.91 -0.03
N PHE A 73 10.34 9.82 0.66
CA PHE A 73 9.26 9.81 1.64
C PHE A 73 9.54 10.72 2.85
N ALA A 74 10.77 10.68 3.40
CA ALA A 74 11.16 11.55 4.51
C ALA A 74 11.20 13.04 4.12
N ILE A 75 11.73 13.35 2.93
CA ILE A 75 11.76 14.72 2.40
C ILE A 75 10.33 15.24 2.21
N LEU A 76 9.44 14.42 1.63
CA LEU A 76 8.04 14.76 1.42
C LEU A 76 7.35 15.19 2.72
N GLN A 77 7.49 14.39 3.79
CA GLN A 77 6.89 14.70 5.09
C GLN A 77 7.46 15.97 5.72
N THR A 78 8.73 16.24 5.50
CA THR A 78 9.41 17.44 6.02
C THR A 78 8.98 18.71 5.27
N MET A 79 8.88 18.62 3.93
CA MET A 79 8.50 19.76 3.09
C MET A 79 7.00 20.08 3.16
N TYR A 80 6.16 19.06 3.41
CA TYR A 80 4.71 19.18 3.40
C TYR A 80 4.10 18.55 4.67
N PRO A 81 4.33 19.14 5.85
CA PRO A 81 3.91 18.55 7.13
C PRO A 81 2.38 18.44 7.27
N ASP A 82 1.62 19.28 6.57
CA ASP A 82 0.16 19.26 6.57
C ASP A 82 -0.44 18.22 5.60
N MET A 83 0.37 17.62 4.73
CA MET A 83 -0.06 16.62 3.76
C MET A 83 0.06 15.22 4.36
N LEU A 84 -1.03 14.44 4.30
CA LEU A 84 -1.03 13.08 4.84
C LEU A 84 -0.22 12.12 3.95
N ALA A 85 0.96 11.69 4.41
CA ALA A 85 1.78 10.69 3.72
C ALA A 85 1.50 9.29 4.30
N TYR A 86 0.99 8.38 3.48
CA TYR A 86 0.73 6.99 3.85
C TYR A 86 1.79 6.07 3.23
N TRP A 87 2.57 5.38 4.08
CA TRP A 87 3.51 4.36 3.65
C TRP A 87 2.79 3.05 3.34
N ALA A 88 3.01 2.48 2.16
CA ALA A 88 2.44 1.18 1.77
C ALA A 88 3.46 0.04 1.55
N PRO A 89 4.74 0.27 1.18
CA PRO A 89 5.67 -0.84 0.95
C PRO A 89 5.91 -1.72 2.17
N ASP A 90 6.35 -2.94 1.93
CA ASP A 90 6.78 -3.89 2.95
C ASP A 90 8.31 -4.00 3.02
N PRO A 91 8.89 -4.27 4.20
CA PRO A 91 8.20 -4.39 5.49
C PRO A 91 7.80 -3.03 6.07
N LYS A 92 6.57 -2.92 6.62
CA LYS A 92 6.01 -1.65 7.12
C LYS A 92 6.91 -0.94 8.14
N ALA A 93 7.54 -1.70 9.04
CA ALA A 93 8.39 -1.14 10.09
C ALA A 93 9.62 -0.38 9.57
N ALA A 94 10.07 -0.64 8.33
CA ALA A 94 11.26 0.01 7.77
C ALA A 94 11.12 1.54 7.64
N ALA A 95 9.89 2.05 7.51
CA ALA A 95 9.64 3.47 7.35
C ALA A 95 9.50 4.25 8.67
N VAL A 96 9.36 3.55 9.81
CA VAL A 96 9.19 4.20 11.12
C VAL A 96 10.38 5.11 11.47
N PRO A 97 11.66 4.70 11.31
CA PRO A 97 12.81 5.59 11.54
C PRO A 97 12.84 6.82 10.65
N PHE A 98 12.12 6.81 9.52
CA PHE A 98 11.99 7.89 8.56
C PHE A 98 10.73 8.75 8.80
N GLY A 99 10.11 8.60 9.98
CA GLY A 99 8.97 9.41 10.42
C GLY A 99 7.60 8.88 10.02
N ALA A 100 7.50 7.70 9.39
CA ALA A 100 6.21 7.13 9.02
C ALA A 100 5.35 6.82 10.27
N ASP A 101 4.17 7.43 10.33
CA ASP A 101 3.17 7.20 11.38
C ASP A 101 1.81 6.73 10.81
N LYS A 102 1.68 6.67 9.48
CA LYS A 102 0.48 6.29 8.75
C LYS A 102 0.81 5.25 7.69
N PHE A 103 0.02 4.17 7.67
CA PHE A 103 0.26 3.01 6.82
C PHE A 103 -0.99 2.62 6.05
N VAL A 104 -0.82 2.13 4.82
CA VAL A 104 -1.90 1.57 4.01
C VAL A 104 -1.61 0.10 3.72
N LEU A 105 -2.65 -0.71 3.79
CA LEU A 105 -2.63 -2.14 3.47
C LEU A 105 -3.53 -2.41 2.26
N ALA A 106 -3.16 -3.39 1.45
CA ALA A 106 -4.03 -3.94 0.43
C ALA A 106 -4.98 -4.97 1.05
N GLU A 107 -4.48 -5.82 1.94
CA GLU A 107 -5.24 -6.86 2.62
C GLU A 107 -5.55 -6.48 4.08
N VAL A 108 -6.84 -6.36 4.42
CA VAL A 108 -7.28 -5.86 5.74
C VAL A 108 -6.96 -6.87 6.86
N TYR A 109 -7.04 -8.17 6.56
CA TYR A 109 -6.73 -9.24 7.51
C TYR A 109 -5.25 -9.28 7.94
N LYS A 110 -4.35 -8.56 7.25
CA LYS A 110 -2.94 -8.41 7.70
C LYS A 110 -2.77 -7.34 8.78
N ALA A 111 -3.79 -6.55 9.07
CA ALA A 111 -3.69 -5.44 10.02
C ALA A 111 -3.23 -5.84 11.43
N PRO A 112 -3.64 -6.98 12.03
CA PRO A 112 -3.13 -7.40 13.34
C PRO A 112 -1.62 -7.54 13.40
N PHE A 113 -1.01 -8.15 12.37
CA PHE A 113 0.44 -8.36 12.27
C PHE A 113 1.19 -7.03 12.18
N VAL A 114 0.69 -6.12 11.35
CA VAL A 114 1.30 -4.79 11.18
C VAL A 114 1.18 -3.96 12.46
N ARG A 115 0.02 -3.97 13.12
CA ARG A 115 -0.14 -3.29 14.42
C ARG A 115 0.82 -3.83 15.48
N ALA A 116 0.97 -5.15 15.55
CA ALA A 116 1.88 -5.77 16.50
C ALA A 116 3.34 -5.43 16.17
N MET A 117 3.73 -5.52 14.89
CA MET A 117 5.04 -5.12 14.39
C MET A 117 5.37 -3.68 14.78
N LEU A 118 4.49 -2.73 14.47
CA LEU A 118 4.67 -1.32 14.77
C LEU A 118 4.75 -1.07 16.28
N ARG A 119 3.93 -1.75 17.09
CA ARG A 119 3.99 -1.64 18.55
C ARG A 119 5.35 -2.07 19.08
N GLU A 120 5.89 -3.20 18.63
CA GLU A 120 7.22 -3.66 19.04
C GLU A 120 8.32 -2.70 18.56
N THR A 121 8.22 -2.19 17.32
CA THR A 121 9.17 -1.20 16.78
C THR A 121 9.19 0.06 17.62
N LEU A 122 8.02 0.62 17.95
CA LEU A 122 7.90 1.83 18.77
C LEU A 122 8.35 1.62 20.21
N ALA A 123 8.26 0.40 20.73
CA ALA A 123 8.78 0.02 22.04
C ALA A 123 10.31 -0.24 22.04
N GLY A 124 10.98 -0.15 20.88
CA GLY A 124 12.39 -0.51 20.73
C GLY A 124 12.68 -2.01 20.79
N ASN A 125 11.65 -2.87 20.79
CA ASN A 125 11.80 -4.32 20.78
C ASN A 125 11.98 -4.83 19.34
N PHE A 126 13.17 -4.63 18.77
CA PHE A 126 13.45 -5.03 17.39
C PHE A 126 13.37 -6.54 17.14
N SER A 127 13.64 -7.37 18.16
CA SER A 127 13.44 -8.82 18.07
C SER A 127 11.96 -9.17 17.93
N GLY A 128 11.09 -8.53 18.71
CA GLY A 128 9.63 -8.68 18.59
C GLY A 128 9.12 -8.16 17.25
N ALA A 129 9.59 -7.00 16.80
CA ALA A 129 9.22 -6.44 15.50
C ALA A 129 9.60 -7.39 14.35
N ARG A 130 10.80 -7.99 14.39
CA ARG A 130 11.26 -8.96 13.41
C ARG A 130 10.42 -10.22 13.40
N TYR A 131 10.01 -10.71 14.57
CA TYR A 131 9.09 -11.86 14.67
C TYR A 131 7.76 -11.58 13.95
N TRP A 132 7.14 -10.43 14.20
CA TRP A 132 5.91 -10.05 13.51
C TRP A 132 6.09 -9.80 12.02
N SER A 133 7.25 -9.29 11.60
CA SER A 133 7.61 -9.18 10.17
C SER A 133 7.70 -10.55 9.51
N SER A 134 8.36 -11.52 10.16
CA SER A 134 8.45 -12.89 9.62
C SER A 134 7.07 -13.51 9.46
N LEU A 135 6.18 -13.38 10.46
CA LEU A 135 4.81 -13.88 10.35
C LEU A 135 4.01 -13.18 9.24
N TYR A 136 4.23 -11.88 9.04
CA TYR A 136 3.60 -11.16 7.94
C TYR A 136 4.07 -11.72 6.58
N ASP A 137 5.37 -12.00 6.44
CA ASP A 137 5.95 -12.58 5.23
C ASP A 137 5.46 -14.02 5.01
N ASP A 138 5.30 -14.81 6.08
CA ASP A 138 4.73 -16.16 6.01
C ASP A 138 3.28 -16.13 5.52
N VAL A 139 2.46 -15.16 5.98
CA VAL A 139 1.10 -14.94 5.48
C VAL A 139 1.13 -14.55 3.99
N ALA A 140 2.04 -13.66 3.59
CA ALA A 140 2.21 -13.30 2.18
C ALA A 140 2.61 -14.51 1.31
N ALA A 141 3.48 -15.39 1.81
CA ALA A 141 3.84 -16.62 1.11
C ALA A 141 2.64 -17.58 0.96
N ALA A 142 1.75 -17.66 1.97
CA ALA A 142 0.51 -18.43 1.85
C ALA A 142 -0.46 -17.84 0.81
N GLU A 143 -0.41 -16.53 0.55
CA GLU A 143 -1.18 -15.86 -0.52
C GLU A 143 -0.64 -16.12 -1.92
N GLU A 144 0.58 -16.63 -2.06
CA GLU A 144 1.06 -17.07 -3.37
C GLU A 144 0.43 -18.40 -3.79
N LEU A 145 -0.11 -19.18 -2.84
CA LEU A 145 -0.76 -20.47 -3.10
C LEU A 145 -2.15 -20.30 -3.74
N ALA A 146 -2.90 -19.27 -3.35
CA ALA A 146 -4.21 -18.91 -3.88
C ALA A 146 -4.47 -17.40 -3.71
N ALA A 147 -5.38 -16.80 -4.48
CA ALA A 147 -5.58 -15.36 -4.44
C ALA A 147 -5.95 -14.86 -3.03
N GLY A 148 -5.46 -13.70 -2.59
CA GLY A 148 -5.75 -13.16 -1.23
C GLY A 148 -7.25 -13.03 -0.89
N ARG A 149 -8.12 -12.89 -1.91
CA ARG A 149 -9.58 -12.95 -1.72
C ARG A 149 -10.12 -14.29 -1.22
N ASP A 150 -9.40 -15.39 -1.44
CA ASP A 150 -9.75 -16.69 -0.90
C ASP A 150 -9.49 -16.73 0.62
N VAL A 151 -8.55 -15.93 1.14
CA VAL A 151 -8.36 -15.71 2.58
C VAL A 151 -9.58 -15.01 3.19
N GLU A 152 -10.12 -13.98 2.53
CA GLU A 152 -11.35 -13.30 2.98
C GLU A 152 -12.51 -14.30 3.12
N ALA A 153 -12.66 -15.25 2.18
CA ALA A 153 -13.67 -16.29 2.27
C ALA A 153 -13.47 -17.22 3.49
N LEU A 154 -12.22 -17.55 3.85
CA LEU A 154 -11.90 -18.29 5.08
C LEU A 154 -12.24 -17.50 6.36
N LEU A 155 -12.34 -16.18 6.26
CA LEU A 155 -12.76 -15.27 7.33
C LEU A 155 -14.27 -14.95 7.30
N ASN A 156 -15.06 -15.74 6.56
CA ASN A 156 -16.50 -15.54 6.36
C ASN A 156 -16.86 -14.23 5.63
N CYS A 157 -15.94 -13.70 4.81
CA CYS A 157 -16.14 -12.55 3.95
C CYS A 157 -16.02 -12.98 2.48
N ASP A 158 -17.10 -13.55 1.91
CA ASP A 158 -17.10 -13.95 0.50
C ASP A 158 -17.21 -12.74 -0.42
N VAL A 159 -16.08 -12.36 -1.04
CA VAL A 159 -15.97 -11.26 -2.01
C VAL A 159 -16.11 -11.72 -3.47
N GLY A 160 -16.51 -12.98 -3.70
CA GLY A 160 -16.75 -13.56 -5.01
C GLY A 160 -15.47 -13.83 -5.83
N PRO A 161 -15.61 -14.30 -7.08
CA PRO A 161 -14.48 -14.61 -7.96
C PRO A 161 -13.83 -13.33 -8.54
N PRO A 162 -12.53 -13.38 -8.91
CA PRO A 162 -11.88 -12.25 -9.54
C PRO A 162 -12.45 -12.00 -10.95
N LEU A 163 -12.35 -10.75 -11.40
CA LEU A 163 -12.59 -10.40 -12.79
C LEU A 163 -11.35 -10.68 -13.62
N LEU A 164 -11.56 -11.04 -14.90
CA LEU A 164 -10.47 -11.12 -15.87
C LEU A 164 -9.70 -9.78 -15.95
N PRO A 165 -8.38 -9.80 -16.15
CA PRO A 165 -7.54 -10.95 -16.56
C PRO A 165 -7.11 -11.87 -15.41
N SER A 166 -7.47 -11.57 -14.16
CA SER A 166 -7.16 -12.43 -13.02
C SER A 166 -8.03 -13.69 -13.04
N LEU A 167 -7.39 -14.85 -12.88
CA LEU A 167 -8.08 -16.14 -12.86
C LEU A 167 -8.43 -16.54 -11.42
N ALA A 168 -9.53 -17.28 -11.27
CA ALA A 168 -9.91 -17.87 -9.99
C ALA A 168 -8.94 -18.99 -9.59
N SER A 169 -8.66 -19.12 -8.30
CA SER A 169 -7.86 -20.23 -7.77
C SER A 169 -8.63 -21.55 -7.81
N THR A 170 -7.90 -22.64 -8.04
CA THR A 170 -8.44 -24.00 -8.03
C THR A 170 -8.76 -24.47 -6.61
N ALA A 171 -9.58 -25.50 -6.46
CA ALA A 171 -9.88 -26.08 -5.14
C ALA A 171 -8.62 -26.56 -4.40
N ALA A 172 -7.66 -27.15 -5.12
CA ALA A 172 -6.40 -27.61 -4.53
C ALA A 172 -5.53 -26.46 -4.01
N GLN A 173 -5.47 -25.34 -4.74
CA GLN A 173 -4.79 -24.12 -4.31
C GLN A 173 -5.40 -23.54 -3.03
N LYS A 174 -6.74 -23.46 -2.99
CA LYS A 174 -7.46 -22.95 -1.83
C LYS A 174 -7.23 -23.82 -0.59
N GLU A 175 -7.25 -25.15 -0.73
CA GLU A 175 -6.96 -26.04 0.40
C GLU A 175 -5.51 -25.93 0.87
N ALA A 176 -4.55 -25.83 -0.05
CA ALA A 176 -3.14 -25.64 0.30
C ALA A 176 -2.91 -24.32 1.06
N GLN A 177 -3.53 -23.22 0.61
CA GLN A 177 -3.51 -21.94 1.32
C GLN A 177 -4.16 -22.06 2.70
N ALA A 178 -5.35 -22.65 2.80
CA ALA A 178 -6.04 -22.82 4.07
C ALA A 178 -5.21 -23.63 5.06
N GLN A 179 -4.54 -24.70 4.61
CA GLN A 179 -3.66 -25.50 5.44
C GLN A 179 -2.44 -24.69 5.92
N ALA A 180 -1.76 -23.97 5.02
CA ALA A 180 -0.62 -23.13 5.38
C ALA A 180 -0.99 -22.09 6.46
N LEU A 181 -2.15 -21.44 6.32
CA LEU A 181 -2.64 -20.49 7.32
C LEU A 181 -2.97 -21.16 8.66
N ARG A 182 -3.52 -22.39 8.67
CA ARG A 182 -3.75 -23.15 9.91
C ARG A 182 -2.44 -23.50 10.61
N ASP A 183 -1.42 -23.94 9.86
CA ASP A 183 -0.13 -24.38 10.41
C ASP A 183 0.62 -23.24 11.16
N MET A 184 0.38 -22.00 10.77
CA MET A 184 0.95 -20.81 11.42
C MET A 184 0.04 -20.19 12.50
N ASN A 185 -1.08 -20.83 12.86
CA ASN A 185 -2.10 -20.30 13.77
C ASN A 185 -2.67 -18.93 13.31
N PHE A 186 -2.75 -18.69 12.00
CA PHE A 186 -3.23 -17.41 11.43
C PHE A 186 -4.54 -16.93 12.05
N PHE A 187 -5.50 -17.86 12.19
CA PHE A 187 -6.86 -17.58 12.68
C PHE A 187 -6.89 -17.10 14.14
N ASP A 188 -5.88 -17.41 14.95
CA ASP A 188 -5.77 -16.94 16.33
C ASP A 188 -5.33 -15.47 16.43
N TYR A 189 -4.76 -14.92 15.36
CA TYR A 189 -4.31 -13.53 15.30
C TYR A 189 -5.38 -12.60 14.74
N VAL A 190 -6.20 -13.07 13.81
CA VAL A 190 -7.18 -12.24 13.07
C VAL A 190 -8.58 -12.23 13.67
N ASN A 191 -8.93 -13.19 14.52
CA ASN A 191 -10.21 -13.24 15.23
C ASN A 191 -10.23 -12.44 16.56
N LYS A 192 -9.27 -11.52 16.76
CA LYS A 192 -9.11 -10.68 17.96
C LYS A 192 -9.35 -9.22 17.63
#